data_AF-A0A7W0KIV4-F1
#
_entry.id   AF-A0A7W0KIV4-F1
#
_cell.length_a   1.000
_cell.length_b   1.000
_cell.length_c   1.000
_cell.angle_alpha   90.00
_cell.angle_beta   90.00
_cell.angle_gamma   90.00
#
_symmetry.space_group_name_H-M   'P 1'
#
loop_
_entity.id
_entity.type
_entity.pdbx_description
1 polymer ?
#
loop_
_entity_poly.entity_id
_entity_poly.type
_entity_poly.pdbx_seq_one_letter_code
_entity_poly.pdbx_strand_id
1 'polypeptide(L)' 'MVIGDSTVVAGSFNYTEPANLFNDENLLVCGAPYETSEGVEVNRDECKRLAGHLTEEIDRILADSEPWRPPRPPER' A
#
# COMPACT_ATOMS: atom_id res chain seq x y z
N MET A 1 0.85 1.30 -0.71
CA MET A 1 -0.03 0.25 -0.16
C MET A 1 0.65 -0.39 1.04
N VAL A 2 -0.05 -0.59 2.14
CA VAL A 2 0.40 -1.37 3.30
C VAL A 2 -0.48 -2.61 3.40
N ILE A 3 0.12 -3.79 3.53
CA ILE A 3 -0.58 -5.07 3.63
C ILE A 3 -0.24 -5.70 4.98
N GLY A 4 -1.25 -5.82 5.83
CA GLY A 4 -1.06 -6.28 7.20
C GLY A 4 -0.12 -5.36 7.97
N ASP A 5 0.76 -5.94 8.79
CA ASP A 5 1.74 -5.23 9.62
C ASP A 5 3.18 -5.46 9.16
N SER A 6 3.43 -6.01 7.96
CA SER A 6 4.79 -6.43 7.60
C SER A 6 5.19 -6.23 6.14
N THR A 7 4.27 -5.82 5.27
CA THR A 7 4.55 -5.69 3.84
C THR A 7 4.09 -4.33 3.32
N VAL A 8 4.98 -3.66 2.59
CA VAL A 8 4.74 -2.37 1.98
C VAL A 8 5.04 -2.48 0.49
N VAL A 9 4.09 -2.02 -0.33
CA VAL A 9 4.28 -1.84 -1.77
C VAL A 9 4.17 -0.35 -2.06
N ALA A 10 5.25 0.26 -2.51
CA ALA A 10 5.34 1.69 -2.78
C ALA A 10 6.04 1.95 -4.11
N GLY A 11 5.72 3.05 -4.78
CA GLY A 11 6.29 3.34 -6.09
C GLY A 11 5.52 4.41 -6.85
N SER A 12 5.86 4.58 -8.13
CA SER A 12 5.20 5.54 -9.01
C SER A 12 3.89 5.02 -9.59
N PHE A 13 3.68 3.69 -9.56
CA PHE A 13 2.52 3.04 -10.17
C PHE A 13 1.19 3.56 -9.61
N ASN A 14 0.35 4.10 -10.50
CA ASN A 14 -1.02 4.48 -10.20
C ASN A 14 -2.04 3.49 -10.80
N TYR A 15 -3.23 3.37 -10.21
CA TYR A 15 -4.26 2.39 -10.65
C TYR A 15 -5.07 2.86 -11.87
N THR A 16 -4.41 3.02 -13.03
CA THR A 16 -5.09 3.41 -14.28
C THR A 16 -4.70 2.51 -15.45
N GLU A 17 -5.52 2.51 -16.50
CA GLU A 17 -5.22 1.76 -17.73
C GLU A 17 -3.86 2.15 -18.36
N PRO A 18 -3.49 3.44 -18.47
CA PRO A 18 -2.17 3.82 -18.97
C PRO A 18 -0.99 3.25 -18.17
N ALA A 19 -1.08 3.21 -16.84
CA ALA A 19 -0.03 2.63 -16.00
C ALA A 19 0.13 1.12 -16.21
N ASN A 20 -0.93 0.42 -16.61
CA ASN A 20 -0.88 -1.01 -16.89
C ASN A 20 -0.33 -1.34 -18.29
N LEU A 21 -0.41 -0.41 -19.24
CA LEU A 21 -0.20 -0.71 -20.67
C LEU A 21 0.96 0.06 -21.31
N PHE A 22 1.27 1.27 -20.83
CA PHE A 22 2.13 2.20 -21.55
C PHE A 22 3.20 2.87 -20.69
N ASN A 23 2.88 3.26 -19.46
CA ASN A 23 3.86 3.92 -18.61
C ASN A 23 4.91 2.94 -18.10
N ASP A 24 6.13 3.44 -17.96
CA ASP A 24 7.16 2.76 -17.18
C ASP A 24 6.98 3.17 -15.72
N GLU A 25 6.64 2.20 -14.87
CA GLU A 25 6.29 2.43 -13.48
C GLU A 25 7.13 1.52 -12.59
N ASN A 26 7.69 2.08 -11.53
CA ASN A 26 8.52 1.33 -10.60
C ASN A 26 7.71 0.98 -9.34
N LEU A 27 7.90 -0.24 -8.86
CA LEU A 27 7.43 -0.68 -7.54
C LEU A 27 8.62 -1.16 -6.72
N LEU A 28 8.66 -0.71 -5.47
CA LEU A 28 9.48 -1.27 -4.42
C LEU A 28 8.57 -2.06 -3.48
N VAL A 29 8.90 -3.33 -3.30
CA VAL A 29 8.25 -4.20 -2.33
C VAL A 29 9.20 -4.36 -1.14
N CYS A 30 8.78 -3.87 0.02
CA CYS A 30 9.55 -3.94 1.26
C CYS A 30 8.86 -4.86 2.27
N GLY A 31 9.67 -5.68 2.94
CA GLY A 31 9.22 -6.63 3.94
C GLY A 31 8.68 -7.92 3.34
N ALA A 32 8.12 -8.77 4.20
CA ALA A 32 7.57 -10.06 3.80
C ALA A 32 6.48 -10.51 4.79
N PRO A 33 5.50 -11.31 4.34
CA PRO A 33 4.49 -11.89 5.23
C PRO A 33 5.02 -13.11 6.01
N TYR A 34 6.15 -13.68 5.58
CA TYR A 34 6.73 -14.92 6.13
C TYR A 34 7.86 -14.62 7.14
N GLU A 35 8.29 -15.65 7.88
CA GLU A 35 9.44 -15.57 8.79
C GLU A 35 10.77 -15.72 8.04
N THR A 36 10.75 -16.43 6.91
CA THR A 36 11.92 -16.68 6.05
C THR A 36 11.52 -16.40 4.60
N SER A 37 12.41 -15.76 3.84
CA SER A 37 12.25 -15.51 2.42
C SER A 37 13.54 -15.86 1.70
N GLU A 38 13.45 -16.66 0.63
CA GLU A 38 14.62 -17.10 -0.16
C GLU A 38 15.76 -17.69 0.71
N GLY A 39 15.39 -18.43 1.77
CA GLY A 39 16.34 -19.03 2.71
C GLY A 39 16.98 -18.08 3.72
N VAL A 40 16.57 -16.80 3.75
CA VAL A 40 17.05 -15.79 4.70
C VAL A 40 15.96 -15.46 5.71
N GLU A 41 16.33 -15.43 6.99
CA GLU A 41 15.44 -15.00 8.05
C GLU A 41 15.07 -13.52 7.87
N VAL A 42 13.77 -13.24 7.88
CA VAL A 42 13.24 -11.89 7.72
C VAL A 42 13.33 -11.17 9.05
N ASN A 43 13.89 -9.96 9.05
CA ASN A 43 13.80 -9.09 10.23
C ASN A 43 12.37 -8.54 10.36
N ARG A 44 11.54 -9.28 11.12
CA ARG A 44 10.12 -8.97 11.33
C ARG A 44 9.90 -7.65 12.05
N ASP A 45 10.78 -7.29 12.96
CA ASP A 45 10.66 -6.05 13.74
C ASP A 45 10.85 -4.83 12.84
N GLU A 46 11.81 -4.88 11.91
CA GLU A 46 11.99 -3.81 10.92
C GLU A 46 10.84 -3.74 9.91
N CYS A 47 10.29 -4.90 9.51
CA CYS A 47 9.09 -4.93 8.67
C CYS A 47 7.90 -4.24 9.36
N LYS A 48 7.68 -4.57 10.64
CA LYS A 48 6.64 -3.95 11.48
C LYS A 48 6.87 -2.47 11.68
N ARG A 49 8.11 -2.05 11.93
CA ARG A 49 8.45 -0.65 12.11
C ARG A 49 8.13 0.16 10.86
N LEU A 50 8.48 -0.34 9.68
CA LEU A 50 8.20 0.35 8.41
C LEU A 50 6.70 0.38 8.08
N ALA A 51 6.02 -0.78 8.18
CA ALA A 51 4.59 -0.87 7.90
C ALA A 51 3.76 -0.03 8.89
N GLY A 52 4.13 -0.05 10.18
CA GLY A 52 3.53 0.77 11.23
C GLY A 52 3.67 2.26 10.94
N HIS A 53 4.89 2.72 10.62
CA HIS A 53 5.11 4.12 10.27
C HIS A 53 4.25 4.59 9.08
N LEU A 54 4.12 3.78 8.03
CA LEU A 54 3.26 4.14 6.89
C LEU A 54 1.77 4.02 7.19
N THR A 55 1.38 3.19 8.14
CA THR A 55 0.00 3.11 8.64
C THR A 55 -0.35 4.38 9.40
N GLU A 56 0.55 4.88 10.27
CA GLU A 56 0.38 6.17 10.96
C GLU A 56 0.22 7.32 9.95
N GLU A 57 0.96 7.31 8.84
CA GLU A 57 0.81 8.31 7.78
C GLU A 57 -0.53 8.19 7.04
N ILE A 58 -1.04 6.98 6.84
CA ILE A 58 -2.40 6.76 6.31
C ILE A 58 -3.43 7.31 7.28
N ASP A 59 -3.30 7.03 8.58
CA ASP A 59 -4.21 7.54 9.61
C ASP A 59 -4.18 9.08 9.69
N ARG A 60 -3.00 9.68 9.55
CA ARG A 60 -2.84 11.13 9.44
C ARG A 60 -3.60 11.71 8.24
N ILE A 61 -3.51 11.08 7.07
CA ILE A 61 -4.25 11.50 5.86
C ILE A 61 -5.76 11.28 6.04
N LEU A 62 -6.15 10.17 6.66
CA LEU A 62 -7.56 9.85 6.92
C LEU A 62 -8.22 10.87 7.87
N ALA A 63 -7.48 11.37 8.87
CA ALA A 63 -7.97 12.41 9.77
C ALA A 63 -8.36 13.70 9.04
N ASP A 64 -7.71 13.99 7.90
CA ASP A 64 -8.00 15.14 7.03
C ASP A 64 -8.91 14.80 5.84
N SER A 65 -9.41 13.56 5.77
CA SER A 65 -10.23 13.07 4.64
C SER A 65 -11.71 12.98 5.01
N GLU A 66 -12.58 13.05 3.99
CA GLU A 66 -14.02 12.84 4.16
C GLU A 66 -14.45 11.51 3.52
N PRO A 67 -15.39 10.77 4.14
CA PRO A 67 -15.95 9.57 3.52
C PRO A 67 -16.62 9.90 2.18
N TRP A 68 -16.18 9.23 1.11
CA TRP A 68 -16.80 9.38 -0.19
C TRP A 68 -18.25 8.88 -0.17
N ARG A 69 -19.18 9.71 -0.68
CA ARG A 69 -20.59 9.35 -0.85
C ARG A 69 -20.90 9.23 -2.34
N PRO A 70 -21.31 8.04 -2.84
CA PRO A 70 -21.67 7.90 -4.24
C PRO A 70 -22.87 8.80 -4.57
N PRO A 71 -22.91 9.41 -5.76
CA PRO A 71 -24.11 10.10 -6.23
C PRO A 71 -25.28 9.11 -6.31
N ARG A 72 -26.50 9.59 -6.02
CA ARG A 72 -27.69 8.76 -6.17
C ARG A 72 -27.81 8.35 -7.65
N PRO A 73 -28.03 7.05 -7.95
CA PRO A 73 -28.26 6.63 -9.33
C PRO A 73 -29.48 7.34 -9.91
N PRO A 74 -29.51 7.61 -11.23
CA PRO A 74 -30.66 8.23 -11.88
C PRO A 74 -31.93 7.38 -11.68
N GLU A 75 -33.06 8.03 -11.42
CA GLU A 75 -34.38 7.38 -11.42
C GLU A 75 -34.67 6.88 -12.84
N ARG A 76 -35.09 5.62 -12.97
CA ARG A 76 -35.37 4.97 -14.26
C ARG A 76 -36.66 5.46 -14.89
#